data_AF-A0A7G2IR12-F1
#
_entry.id   AF-A0A7G2IR12-F1
#
_cell.length_a   1.000
_cell.length_b   1.000
_cell.length_c   1.000
_cell.angle_alpha   90.00
_cell.angle_beta   90.00
_cell.angle_gamma   90.00
#
_symmetry.space_group_name_H-M   'P 1'
#
loop_
_entity.id
_entity.type
_entity.pdbx_description
1 polymer ?
#
loop_
_entity_poly.entity_id
_entity_poly.type
_entity_poly.pdbx_seq_one_letter_code
_entity_poly.pdbx_strand_id
1 'polypeptide(L)'
;MSDENDHHLTYIHLGIMASILLNSKAVDFVVTGCGTGQGAMMSLNIHPGVVCGYCLDPADAFLFSQINNGNALSLAFAKGFGWGAELNVRYMFEKAFTGRNGEGYPPERKEPQVRNAGILNQVKAAVVKENYLDTLRAIDPELVKTAVSGPRFQQCFFENCQDKAIEAFVREVIG
;
A
#
# COMPACT_ATOMS: atom_id res chain seq x y z
N MET A 1 13.44 -3.46 3.27
CA MET A 1 14.90 -3.30 3.18
C MET A 1 15.43 -3.05 4.57
N SER A 2 16.43 -3.80 5.01
CA SER A 2 17.10 -3.56 6.31
C SER A 2 18.19 -2.51 6.17
N ASP A 3 18.92 -2.58 5.07
CA ASP A 3 20.00 -1.67 4.67
C ASP A 3 20.17 -1.73 3.14
N GLU A 4 21.19 -1.05 2.63
CA GLU A 4 21.51 -0.95 1.19
C GLU A 4 22.01 -2.25 0.55
N ASN A 5 22.40 -3.25 1.33
CA ASN A 5 22.88 -4.55 0.86
C ASN A 5 21.80 -5.64 0.87
N ASP A 6 20.60 -5.31 1.35
CA ASP A 6 19.45 -6.21 1.31
C ASP A 6 18.96 -6.43 -0.14
N HIS A 7 18.02 -7.36 -0.31
CA HIS A 7 17.32 -7.60 -1.57
C HIS A 7 16.84 -6.27 -2.19
N HIS A 8 17.43 -5.91 -3.33
CA HIS A 8 17.28 -4.58 -3.90
C HIS A 8 15.87 -4.36 -4.45
N LEU A 9 15.22 -3.31 -3.97
CA LEU A 9 13.86 -2.94 -4.36
C LEU A 9 13.80 -1.49 -4.84
N THR A 10 13.02 -1.25 -5.89
CA THR A 10 12.63 0.09 -6.33
C THR A 10 11.21 0.37 -5.87
N TYR A 11 10.76 1.63 -5.94
CA TYR A 11 9.38 1.96 -5.61
C TYR A 11 8.34 1.28 -6.52
N ILE A 12 8.74 0.81 -7.72
CA ILE A 12 7.90 -0.01 -8.60
C ILE A 12 7.61 -1.37 -7.96
N HIS A 13 8.64 -2.02 -7.41
CA HIS A 13 8.47 -3.29 -6.70
C HIS A 13 7.57 -3.12 -5.47
N LEU A 14 7.66 -1.98 -4.76
CA LEU A 14 6.81 -1.70 -3.60
C LEU A 14 5.31 -1.67 -3.95
N GLY A 15 4.95 -1.15 -5.13
CA GLY A 15 3.56 -1.20 -5.62
C GLY A 15 3.07 -2.63 -5.83
N ILE A 16 3.87 -3.46 -6.49
CA ILE A 16 3.56 -4.87 -6.76
C ILE A 16 3.43 -5.64 -5.44
N MET A 17 4.37 -5.45 -4.51
CA MET A 17 4.34 -6.09 -3.19
C MET A 17 3.08 -5.72 -2.41
N ALA A 18 2.76 -4.42 -2.32
CA ALA A 18 1.57 -3.95 -1.62
C ALA A 18 0.29 -4.51 -2.24
N SER A 19 0.21 -4.53 -3.57
CA SER A 19 -0.90 -5.12 -4.31
C SER A 19 -1.12 -6.58 -3.93
N ILE A 20 -0.07 -7.41 -3.95
CA ILE A 20 -0.17 -8.83 -3.64
C ILE A 20 -0.57 -9.03 -2.17
N LEU A 21 0.08 -8.34 -1.24
CA LEU A 21 -0.18 -8.50 0.20
C LEU A 21 -1.61 -8.08 0.59
N LEU A 22 -2.09 -6.95 0.07
CA LEU A 22 -3.43 -6.44 0.38
C LEU A 22 -4.54 -7.26 -0.31
N ASN A 23 -4.40 -7.59 -1.60
CA ASN A 23 -5.43 -8.36 -2.32
C ASN A 23 -5.52 -9.81 -1.84
N SER A 24 -4.41 -10.40 -1.37
CA SER A 24 -4.42 -11.73 -0.74
C SER A 24 -4.89 -11.73 0.72
N LYS A 25 -5.13 -10.55 1.29
CA LYS A 25 -5.45 -10.35 2.72
C LYS A 25 -4.39 -10.93 3.65
N ALA A 26 -3.13 -10.99 3.20
CA ALA A 26 -1.99 -11.33 4.05
C ALA A 26 -1.71 -10.21 5.07
N VAL A 27 -2.06 -8.97 4.72
CA VAL A 27 -2.01 -7.81 5.61
C VAL A 27 -3.25 -6.94 5.39
N ASP A 28 -3.63 -6.18 6.42
CA ASP A 28 -4.74 -5.21 6.33
C ASP A 28 -4.28 -3.80 5.92
N PHE A 29 -2.99 -3.50 6.13
CA PHE A 29 -2.43 -2.17 5.89
C PHE A 29 -0.97 -2.22 5.46
N VAL A 30 -0.55 -1.29 4.60
CA VAL A 30 0.85 -1.13 4.17
C VAL A 30 1.38 0.26 4.52
N VAL A 31 2.53 0.31 5.20
CA VAL A 31 3.33 1.53 5.32
C VAL A 31 4.51 1.42 4.37
N THR A 32 4.70 2.44 3.53
CA THR A 32 5.77 2.51 2.53
C THR A 32 6.30 3.93 2.41
N GLY A 33 7.20 4.16 1.47
CA GLY A 33 7.67 5.50 1.13
C GLY A 33 8.88 5.47 0.21
N CYS A 34 9.36 6.65 -0.12
CA CYS A 34 10.64 6.86 -0.79
C CYS A 34 11.18 8.24 -0.39
N GLY A 35 12.21 8.75 -1.07
CA GLY A 35 12.80 10.05 -0.71
C GLY A 35 11.77 11.18 -0.59
N THR A 36 10.76 11.21 -1.47
CA THR A 36 9.65 12.18 -1.43
C THR A 36 8.29 11.54 -1.15
N GLY A 37 8.21 10.21 -1.00
CA GLY A 37 6.95 9.45 -0.93
C GLY A 37 6.14 9.37 -2.23
N GLN A 38 6.40 10.22 -3.22
CA GLN A 38 5.57 10.34 -4.43
C GLN A 38 5.66 9.10 -5.34
N GLY A 39 6.87 8.61 -5.61
CA GLY A 39 7.07 7.45 -6.49
C GLY A 39 6.36 6.20 -5.95
N ALA A 40 6.50 5.93 -4.65
CA ALA A 40 5.81 4.82 -3.99
C ALA A 40 4.28 5.04 -4.01
N MET A 41 3.79 6.24 -3.68
CA MET A 41 2.35 6.53 -3.72
C MET A 41 1.75 6.26 -5.11
N MET A 42 2.39 6.76 -6.18
CA MET A 42 1.92 6.53 -7.56
C MET A 42 1.96 5.04 -7.92
N SER A 43 3.05 4.36 -7.57
CA SER A 43 3.19 2.93 -7.85
C SER A 43 2.16 2.08 -7.12
N LEU A 44 1.78 2.42 -5.89
CA LEU A 44 0.78 1.66 -5.15
C LEU A 44 -0.63 1.93 -5.72
N ASN A 45 -0.95 3.19 -6.06
CA ASN A 45 -2.29 3.56 -6.51
C ASN A 45 -2.66 3.08 -7.93
N ILE A 46 -1.72 2.55 -8.72
CA ILE A 46 -2.09 1.91 -9.99
C ILE A 46 -2.78 0.55 -9.79
N HIS A 47 -2.57 -0.09 -8.64
CA HIS A 47 -3.10 -1.42 -8.40
C HIS A 47 -4.56 -1.37 -7.87
N PRO A 48 -5.43 -2.27 -8.34
CA PRO A 48 -6.76 -2.43 -7.76
C PRO A 48 -6.65 -2.98 -6.34
N GLY A 49 -7.62 -2.65 -5.48
CA GLY A 49 -7.60 -3.04 -4.07
C GLY A 49 -6.59 -2.28 -3.21
N VAL A 50 -5.78 -1.38 -3.78
CA VAL A 50 -4.80 -0.55 -3.05
C VAL A 50 -5.21 0.92 -3.11
N VAL A 51 -5.40 1.53 -1.94
CA VAL A 51 -5.67 2.97 -1.79
C VAL A 51 -4.59 3.54 -0.89
N CYS A 52 -3.62 4.22 -1.50
CA CYS A 52 -2.43 4.72 -0.82
C CYS A 52 -2.47 6.24 -0.66
N GLY A 53 -2.51 6.72 0.58
CA GLY A 53 -2.45 8.13 0.92
C GLY A 53 -1.00 8.65 0.99
N TYR A 54 -0.83 9.93 0.71
CA TYR A 54 0.41 10.64 1.04
C TYR A 54 0.32 11.17 2.47
N CYS A 55 1.34 10.93 3.29
CA CYS A 55 1.33 11.32 4.70
C CYS A 55 2.64 12.01 5.06
N LEU A 56 2.55 13.30 5.42
CA LEU A 56 3.70 14.10 5.82
C LEU A 56 3.64 14.54 7.28
N ASP A 57 2.44 14.62 7.85
CA ASP A 57 2.23 15.00 9.24
C ASP A 57 1.06 14.21 9.89
N PRO A 58 0.85 14.35 11.21
CA PRO A 58 -0.19 13.58 11.91
C PRO A 58 -1.62 13.94 11.51
N ALA A 59 -1.86 15.16 11.00
CA ALA A 59 -3.17 15.55 10.53
C ALA A 59 -3.50 14.84 9.22
N ASP A 60 -2.53 14.68 8.31
CA ASP A 60 -2.69 13.87 7.10
C ASP A 60 -3.11 12.43 7.44
N ALA A 61 -2.42 11.80 8.39
CA ALA A 61 -2.73 10.43 8.83
C ALA A 61 -4.17 10.30 9.34
N PHE A 62 -4.60 11.24 10.20
CA PHE A 62 -5.96 11.27 10.73
C PHE A 62 -6.98 11.49 9.61
N LEU A 63 -6.80 12.54 8.78
CA LEU A 63 -7.75 12.89 7.73
C LEU A 63 -7.86 11.79 6.67
N PHE A 64 -6.75 11.14 6.31
CA PHE A 64 -6.76 9.99 5.41
C PHE A 64 -7.59 8.83 5.96
N SER A 65 -7.38 8.48 7.24
CA SER A 65 -8.16 7.45 7.92
C SER A 65 -9.67 7.78 7.94
N GLN A 66 -10.04 9.02 8.22
CA GLN A 66 -11.45 9.42 8.33
C GLN A 66 -12.15 9.59 6.97
N ILE A 67 -11.48 10.23 6.01
CA ILE A 67 -12.09 10.67 4.74
C ILE A 67 -11.94 9.60 3.66
N ASN A 68 -10.74 9.05 3.51
CA ASN A 68 -10.41 8.14 2.42
C ASN A 68 -10.61 6.68 2.81
N ASN A 69 -10.40 6.35 4.09
CA ASN A 69 -10.49 4.98 4.62
C ASN A 69 -9.69 3.97 3.76
N GLY A 70 -8.49 4.38 3.34
CA GLY A 70 -7.61 3.55 2.54
C GLY A 70 -6.81 2.55 3.37
N ASN A 71 -5.95 1.77 2.69
CA ASN A 71 -5.21 0.65 3.28
C ASN A 71 -3.69 0.75 3.07
N ALA A 72 -3.19 1.91 2.65
CA ALA A 72 -1.76 2.16 2.59
C ALA A 72 -1.41 3.64 2.83
N LEU A 73 -0.20 3.89 3.37
CA LEU A 73 0.40 5.22 3.48
C LEU A 73 1.80 5.24 2.86
N SER A 74 2.08 6.29 2.09
CA SER A 74 3.41 6.59 1.57
C SER A 74 3.97 7.84 2.23
N LEU A 75 5.13 7.69 2.88
CA LEU A 75 5.83 8.74 3.62
C LEU A 75 7.05 9.25 2.84
N ALA A 76 7.52 10.45 3.18
CA ALA A 76 8.77 11.01 2.68
C ALA A 76 9.92 10.74 3.66
N PHE A 77 10.88 9.91 3.27
CA PHE A 77 12.02 9.53 4.12
C PHE A 77 13.32 10.29 3.82
N ALA A 78 13.27 11.32 2.96
CA ALA A 78 14.42 12.20 2.72
C ALA A 78 14.01 13.69 2.67
N LYS A 79 13.03 14.05 1.84
CA LYS A 79 12.54 15.43 1.73
C LYS A 79 11.86 15.84 3.03
N GLY A 80 12.45 16.82 3.73
CA GLY A 80 11.94 17.27 5.03
C GLY A 80 12.26 16.31 6.18
N PHE A 81 13.03 15.25 5.94
CA PHE A 81 13.41 14.26 6.95
C PHE A 81 14.70 14.69 7.66
N GLY A 82 14.57 15.69 8.54
CA GLY A 82 15.66 16.25 9.33
C GLY A 82 15.62 15.84 10.81
N TRP A 83 16.12 16.71 11.68
CA TRP A 83 16.13 16.47 13.12
C TRP A 83 14.70 16.39 13.68
N GLY A 84 14.38 15.30 14.41
CA GLY A 84 13.04 15.04 14.95
C GLY A 84 12.06 14.42 13.96
N ALA A 85 12.49 14.06 12.75
CA ALA A 85 11.61 13.41 11.76
C ALA A 85 11.11 12.04 12.23
N GLU A 86 11.88 11.31 13.04
CA GLU A 86 11.47 10.05 13.68
C GLU A 86 10.34 10.25 14.70
N LEU A 87 10.28 11.41 15.38
CA LEU A 87 9.16 11.78 16.25
C LEU A 87 7.92 12.07 15.41
N ASN A 88 8.07 12.77 14.29
CA ASN A 88 6.96 13.01 13.36
C ASN A 88 6.40 11.69 12.81
N VAL A 89 7.26 10.72 12.45
CA VAL A 89 6.82 9.37 12.05
C VAL A 89 6.03 8.68 13.16
N ARG A 90 6.49 8.75 14.41
CA ARG A 90 5.75 8.22 15.56
C ARG A 90 4.37 8.86 15.67
N TYR A 91 4.27 10.19 15.60
CA TYR A 91 2.99 10.90 15.70
C TYR A 91 2.04 10.57 14.54
N MET A 92 2.56 10.40 13.33
CA MET A 92 1.77 9.94 12.19
C MET A 92 1.17 8.55 12.46
N PHE A 93 1.96 7.61 12.99
CA PHE A 93 1.45 6.26 13.32
C PHE A 93 0.45 6.26 14.47
N GLU A 94 0.65 7.09 15.50
CA GLU A 94 -0.34 7.28 16.56
C GLU A 94 -1.69 7.70 15.99
N LYS A 95 -1.72 8.56 14.96
CA LYS A 95 -2.97 9.01 14.30
C LYS A 95 -3.50 8.03 13.26
N ALA A 96 -2.63 7.33 12.54
CA ALA A 96 -3.04 6.37 11.52
C ALA A 96 -3.71 5.12 12.13
N PHE A 97 -3.28 4.70 13.32
CA PHE A 97 -3.66 3.41 13.91
C PHE A 97 -4.42 3.51 15.24
N THR A 98 -4.96 4.69 15.58
CA THR A 98 -5.80 4.87 16.77
C THR A 98 -7.22 5.29 16.37
N GLY A 99 -8.22 4.65 16.98
CA GLY A 99 -9.63 5.01 16.79
C GLY A 99 -10.31 4.23 15.66
N ARG A 100 -11.44 4.76 15.18
CA ARG A 100 -12.20 4.19 14.07
C ARG A 100 -11.85 4.91 12.78
N ASN A 101 -11.89 4.21 11.65
CA ASN A 101 -11.66 4.77 10.32
C ASN A 101 -13.00 5.00 9.60
N GLY A 102 -13.01 5.86 8.58
CA GLY A 102 -14.18 6.06 7.71
C GLY A 102 -15.37 6.76 8.37
N GLU A 103 -15.16 7.49 9.47
CA GLU A 103 -16.22 8.29 10.11
C GLU A 103 -16.43 9.66 9.45
N GLY A 104 -15.60 10.00 8.45
CA GLY A 104 -15.64 11.26 7.75
C GLY A 104 -15.10 12.43 8.57
N TYR A 105 -14.58 13.44 7.87
CA TYR A 105 -14.19 14.70 8.50
C TYR A 105 -14.43 15.90 7.55
N PRO A 106 -15.15 16.95 7.98
CA PRO A 106 -15.86 17.02 9.27
C PRO A 106 -17.03 15.99 9.30
N PRO A 107 -17.50 15.56 10.49
CA PRO A 107 -18.43 14.43 10.62
C PRO A 107 -19.72 14.54 9.80
N GLU A 108 -20.24 15.76 9.63
CA GLU A 108 -21.42 16.07 8.80
C GLU A 108 -21.21 15.78 7.30
N ARG A 109 -19.98 15.52 6.87
CA ARG A 109 -19.63 15.15 5.49
C ARG A 109 -19.35 13.65 5.31
N LYS A 110 -19.62 12.82 6.32
CA LYS A 110 -19.38 11.36 6.26
C LYS A 110 -20.03 10.69 5.06
N GLU A 111 -21.32 10.89 4.84
CA GLU A 111 -22.08 10.20 3.80
C GLU A 111 -21.50 10.40 2.39
N PRO A 112 -21.29 11.64 1.88
CA PRO A 112 -20.69 11.83 0.57
C PRO A 112 -19.23 11.33 0.49
N GLN A 113 -18.47 11.38 1.58
CA GLN A 113 -17.08 10.89 1.61
C GLN A 113 -17.01 9.36 1.49
N VAL A 114 -17.79 8.63 2.28
CA VAL A 114 -17.88 7.16 2.21
C VAL A 114 -18.38 6.71 0.83
N ARG A 115 -19.39 7.40 0.28
CA ARG A 115 -19.89 7.12 -1.08
C ARG A 115 -18.79 7.30 -2.13
N ASN A 116 -18.03 8.39 -2.06
CA ASN A 116 -16.97 8.67 -3.04
C ASN A 116 -15.78 7.71 -2.91
N ALA A 117 -15.42 7.28 -1.70
CA ALA A 117 -14.40 6.24 -1.51
C ALA A 117 -14.83 4.92 -2.16
N GLY A 118 -16.11 4.55 -2.04
CA GLY A 118 -16.69 3.41 -2.74
C GLY A 118 -16.63 3.53 -4.27
N ILE A 119 -16.97 4.72 -4.80
CA ILE A 119 -16.90 4.99 -6.25
C ILE A 119 -15.45 4.90 -6.75
N LEU A 120 -14.47 5.41 -6.01
CA LEU A 120 -13.05 5.31 -6.38
C LEU A 120 -12.62 3.84 -6.55
N ASN A 121 -13.05 2.96 -5.65
CA ASN A 121 -12.76 1.52 -5.76
C ASN A 121 -13.39 0.90 -7.03
N GLN A 122 -14.61 1.31 -7.39
CA GLN A 122 -15.26 0.87 -8.63
C GLN A 122 -14.52 1.38 -9.87
N VAL A 123 -14.12 2.64 -9.89
CA VAL A 123 -13.33 3.23 -10.99
C VAL A 123 -12.00 2.49 -11.15
N LYS A 124 -11.29 2.21 -10.06
CA LYS A 124 -10.02 1.47 -10.09
C LYS A 124 -10.20 0.05 -10.64
N ALA A 125 -11.27 -0.65 -10.25
CA ALA A 125 -11.55 -1.98 -10.78
C ALA A 125 -11.88 -1.96 -12.28
N ALA A 126 -12.51 -0.89 -12.78
CA ALA A 126 -12.91 -0.78 -14.19
C ALA A 126 -11.77 -0.44 -15.16
N VAL A 127 -10.66 0.14 -14.69
CA VAL A 127 -9.52 0.55 -15.54
C VAL A 127 -8.39 -0.47 -15.60
N VAL A 128 -8.57 -1.63 -14.94
CA VAL A 128 -7.63 -2.76 -14.95
C VAL A 128 -8.27 -3.98 -15.60
N LYS A 129 -7.52 -5.07 -15.80
CA LYS A 129 -8.08 -6.31 -16.36
C LYS A 129 -9.12 -6.89 -15.40
N GLU A 130 -10.16 -7.52 -15.96
CA GLU A 130 -11.26 -8.13 -15.17
C GLU A 130 -10.75 -9.13 -14.14
N ASN A 131 -9.76 -9.94 -14.50
CA ASN A 131 -9.06 -10.82 -13.57
C ASN A 131 -7.81 -10.14 -13.02
N TYR A 132 -7.74 -10.01 -11.70
CA TYR A 132 -6.60 -9.45 -10.97
C TYR A 132 -5.28 -10.15 -11.34
N LEU A 133 -5.25 -11.48 -11.41
CA LEU A 133 -4.02 -12.21 -11.73
C LEU A 133 -3.55 -11.97 -13.17
N ASP A 134 -4.46 -11.67 -14.10
CA ASP A 134 -4.08 -11.32 -15.47
C ASP A 134 -3.43 -9.93 -15.54
N THR A 135 -3.77 -9.04 -14.59
CA THR A 135 -3.04 -7.79 -14.40
C THR A 135 -1.60 -8.06 -13.98
N LEU A 136 -1.38 -8.96 -13.02
CA LEU A 136 -0.02 -9.32 -12.57
C LEU A 136 0.79 -10.01 -13.68
N ARG A 137 0.18 -10.93 -14.44
CA ARG A 137 0.84 -11.63 -15.57
C ARG A 137 1.22 -10.71 -16.73
N ALA A 138 0.58 -9.55 -16.85
CA ALA A 138 0.89 -8.58 -17.90
C ALA A 138 2.02 -7.61 -17.53
N ILE A 139 2.44 -7.58 -16.27
CA ILE A 139 3.63 -6.84 -15.83
C ILE A 139 4.86 -7.63 -16.29
N ASP A 140 5.98 -6.93 -16.54
CA ASP A 140 7.27 -7.56 -16.79
C ASP A 140 7.55 -8.65 -15.71
N PRO A 141 7.71 -9.93 -16.11
CA PRO A 141 7.91 -11.03 -15.18
C PRO A 141 9.08 -10.82 -14.22
N GLU A 142 10.15 -10.13 -14.65
CA GLU A 142 11.31 -9.87 -13.80
C GLU A 142 11.00 -8.87 -12.68
N LEU A 143 10.12 -7.89 -12.94
CA LEU A 143 9.64 -6.97 -11.89
C LEU A 143 8.81 -7.71 -10.85
N VAL A 144 7.91 -8.59 -11.29
CA VAL A 144 7.06 -9.38 -10.39
C VAL A 144 7.91 -10.35 -9.58
N LYS A 145 8.82 -11.07 -10.24
CA LYS A 145 9.75 -11.98 -9.58
C LYS A 145 10.61 -11.27 -8.56
N THR A 146 11.20 -10.13 -8.91
CA THR A 146 12.00 -9.32 -7.97
C THR A 146 11.15 -8.88 -6.78
N ALA A 147 9.91 -8.43 -6.99
CA ALA A 147 9.03 -8.00 -5.91
C ALA A 147 8.75 -9.11 -4.89
N VAL A 148 8.62 -10.38 -5.33
CA VAL A 148 8.24 -11.50 -4.46
C VAL A 148 9.39 -12.39 -3.98
N SER A 149 10.62 -12.16 -4.46
CA SER A 149 11.78 -13.01 -4.14
C SER A 149 12.42 -12.72 -2.77
N GLY A 150 12.10 -11.59 -2.13
CA GLY A 150 12.67 -11.24 -0.83
C GLY A 150 12.23 -12.20 0.29
N PRO A 151 13.13 -12.70 1.15
CA PRO A 151 12.79 -13.71 2.15
C PRO A 151 11.74 -13.24 3.16
N ARG A 152 11.79 -11.96 3.56
CA ARG A 152 10.79 -11.37 4.47
C ARG A 152 9.43 -11.15 3.83
N PHE A 153 9.40 -10.88 2.52
CA PHE A 153 8.15 -10.84 1.78
C PHE A 153 7.51 -12.23 1.79
N GLN A 154 8.28 -13.26 1.40
CA GLN A 154 7.79 -14.63 1.32
C GLN A 154 7.31 -15.13 2.68
N GLN A 155 8.05 -14.85 3.76
CA GLN A 155 7.64 -15.20 5.11
C GLN A 155 6.27 -14.58 5.44
N CYS A 156 6.15 -13.25 5.35
CA CYS A 156 4.91 -12.54 5.63
C CYS A 156 3.76 -13.05 4.75
N PHE A 157 4.00 -13.20 3.45
CA PHE A 157 2.99 -13.62 2.49
C PHE A 157 2.52 -15.06 2.75
N PHE A 158 3.42 -16.04 2.80
CA PHE A 158 3.02 -17.45 2.91
C PHE A 158 2.47 -17.81 4.29
N GLU A 159 2.86 -17.12 5.36
CA GLU A 159 2.29 -17.33 6.69
C GLU A 159 0.85 -16.78 6.81
N ASN A 160 0.49 -15.74 6.05
CA ASN A 160 -0.77 -15.01 6.26
C ASN A 160 -1.72 -14.97 5.05
N CYS A 161 -1.30 -15.42 3.86
CA CYS A 161 -2.10 -15.38 2.64
C CYS A 161 -3.42 -16.14 2.80
N GLN A 162 -4.53 -15.49 2.44
CA GLN A 162 -5.89 -16.07 2.51
C GLN A 162 -6.47 -16.38 1.13
N ASP A 163 -5.74 -16.08 0.04
CA ASP A 163 -6.16 -16.33 -1.34
C ASP A 163 -5.28 -17.39 -2.02
N LYS A 164 -5.87 -18.58 -2.26
CA LYS A 164 -5.13 -19.72 -2.83
C LYS A 164 -4.71 -19.51 -4.28
N ALA A 165 -5.41 -18.69 -5.05
CA ALA A 165 -5.03 -18.40 -6.43
C ALA A 165 -3.82 -17.45 -6.48
N ILE A 166 -3.79 -16.44 -5.61
CA ILE A 166 -2.62 -15.56 -5.46
C ILE A 166 -1.45 -16.34 -4.88
N GLU A 167 -1.66 -17.21 -3.89
CA GLU A 167 -0.61 -18.09 -3.35
C GLU A 167 0.02 -18.95 -4.44
N ALA A 168 -0.80 -19.62 -5.25
CA ALA A 168 -0.33 -20.45 -6.36
C ALA A 168 0.45 -19.63 -7.40
N PHE A 169 -0.03 -18.44 -7.76
CA PHE A 169 0.67 -17.53 -8.67
C PHE A 169 2.05 -17.13 -8.14
N VAL A 170 2.18 -16.76 -6.87
CA VAL A 170 3.48 -16.38 -6.30
C VAL A 170 4.44 -17.57 -6.27
N ARG A 171 3.95 -18.79 -5.98
CA ARG A 171 4.75 -20.02 -6.07
C ARG A 171 5.26 -20.28 -7.49
N GLU A 172 4.41 -20.11 -8.50
CA GLU A 172 4.79 -20.22 -9.91
C GLU A 172 5.90 -19.22 -10.30
N VAL A 173 5.81 -17.97 -9.81
CA VAL A 173 6.78 -16.92 -10.13
C VAL A 173 8.17 -17.19 -9.52
N ILE A 174 8.24 -17.76 -8.31
CA ILE A 174 9.53 -18.02 -7.64
C ILE A 174 10.23 -19.28 -8.15
N GLY A 175 9.48 -20.25 -8.69
CA GLY A 175 10.01 -21.55 -9.13
C GLY A 175 9.98 -22.58 -8.00
#